data_AF-A0A3P7KP83-F1
#
_entry.id   AF-A0A3P7KP83-F1
#
_cell.length_a   1.000
_cell.length_b   1.000
_cell.length_c   1.000
_cell.angle_alpha   90.00
_cell.angle_beta   90.00
_cell.angle_gamma   90.00
#
_symmetry.space_group_name_H-M   'P 1'
#
loop_
_entity.id
_entity.type
_entity.pdbx_description
1 polymer ?
#
loop_
_entity_poly.entity_id
_entity_poly.type
_entity_poly.pdbx_seq_one_letter_code
_entity_poly.pdbx_strand_id
1 'polypeptide(L)'
;MARTAILTILHYPQHVTEYGVHWNFFYTLAVVKIVSIALPKMYPLLWAFVFGILQQTMLKQGYETWILDGENKRDTLFSANAEGVCSLMGYFTIYYISDAIGVFISKTGIRIKSWIECCWRLFAFALLFFLMQHLAEHAFGPPSRRVVNLTYIFAQMSLLSFAIAGFLFVQLFSIIAWAANVPYFCVDDSPWSGVEPCLTASVNRSGLVFFLLSNVFTGFVNFTLDAHHTDDATSMFILNSYLLTLCVIVHFCSNPKIRKHS
;
A
#
# COMPACT_ATOMS: atom_id res chain seq x y z
N MET A 1 1.60 -19.96 6.97
CA MET A 1 2.27 -21.26 7.25
C MET A 1 2.73 -21.94 5.96
N ALA A 2 1.85 -22.35 5.04
CA ALA A 2 2.24 -23.01 3.78
C ALA A 2 3.23 -22.17 2.92
N ARG A 3 2.99 -20.86 2.76
CA ARG A 3 3.92 -19.95 2.06
C ARG A 3 5.31 -19.92 2.70
N THR A 4 5.39 -19.81 4.02
CA THR A 4 6.68 -19.77 4.74
C THR A 4 7.47 -21.05 4.48
N ALA A 5 6.83 -22.21 4.60
CA ALA A 5 7.45 -23.50 4.32
C ALA A 5 7.92 -23.62 2.87
N ILE A 6 7.09 -23.23 1.89
CA ILE A 6 7.44 -23.28 0.47
C ILE A 6 8.65 -22.38 0.16
N LEU A 7 8.70 -21.16 0.72
CA LEU A 7 9.82 -20.25 0.49
C LEU A 7 11.12 -20.76 1.10
N THR A 8 11.06 -21.39 2.28
CA THR A 8 12.22 -22.04 2.90
C THR A 8 12.70 -23.24 2.08
N ILE A 9 11.79 -24.04 1.54
CA ILE A 9 12.15 -25.19 0.67
C ILE A 9 12.77 -24.72 -0.64
N LEU A 10 12.23 -23.66 -1.25
CA LEU A 10 12.70 -23.11 -2.52
C LEU A 10 13.98 -22.26 -2.38
N HIS A 11 14.56 -22.14 -1.17
CA HIS A 11 15.69 -21.26 -0.88
C HIS A 11 15.52 -19.86 -1.48
N TYR A 12 14.28 -19.36 -1.45
CA TYR A 12 13.97 -18.05 -2.02
C TYR A 12 14.80 -17.00 -1.26
N PRO A 13 15.48 -16.06 -1.95
CA PRO A 13 16.28 -15.03 -1.30
C PRO A 13 15.37 -14.11 -0.49
N GLN A 14 15.18 -14.45 0.79
CA GLN A 14 14.49 -13.59 1.74
C GLN A 14 15.52 -12.63 2.32
N HIS A 15 15.30 -11.33 2.11
CA HIS A 15 16.06 -10.32 2.79
C HIS A 15 15.70 -10.33 4.27
N VAL A 16 16.52 -11.02 5.06
CA VAL A 16 16.39 -11.10 6.53
C VAL A 16 16.32 -9.69 7.14
N THR A 17 16.94 -8.71 6.49
CA THR A 17 16.93 -7.31 6.89
C THR A 17 15.58 -6.60 6.71
N GLU A 18 14.60 -7.18 6.00
CA GLU A 18 13.28 -6.56 5.86
C GLU A 18 12.37 -6.82 7.06
N TYR A 19 12.25 -8.07 7.50
CA TYR A 19 11.32 -8.48 8.55
C TYR A 19 11.97 -9.35 9.64
N GLY A 20 13.14 -9.91 9.38
CA GLY A 20 13.79 -10.91 10.21
C GLY A 20 13.89 -12.27 9.53
N VAL A 21 14.32 -13.27 10.29
CA VAL A 21 14.62 -14.62 9.82
C VAL A 21 13.34 -15.44 9.57
N HIS A 22 12.33 -15.30 10.43
CA HIS A 22 11.10 -16.09 10.38
C HIS A 22 9.85 -15.24 10.15
N TRP A 23 9.91 -13.97 10.54
CA TRP A 23 8.83 -13.02 10.37
C TRP A 23 8.71 -12.57 8.92
N ASN A 24 7.49 -12.23 8.52
CA ASN A 24 7.20 -11.75 7.19
C ASN A 24 5.98 -10.81 7.22
N PHE A 25 5.76 -10.13 6.11
CA PHE A 25 4.66 -9.18 5.95
C PHE A 25 3.27 -9.74 6.33
N PHE A 26 2.97 -11.02 6.09
CA PHE A 26 1.67 -11.59 6.44
C PHE A 26 1.48 -11.71 7.96
N TYR A 27 2.55 -11.97 8.70
CA TYR A 27 2.49 -11.95 10.17
C TYR A 27 2.24 -10.54 10.68
N THR A 28 2.92 -9.52 10.11
CA THR A 28 2.63 -8.11 10.40
C THR A 28 1.16 -7.79 10.15
N LEU A 29 0.61 -8.15 8.98
CA LEU A 29 -0.81 -7.92 8.67
C LEU A 29 -1.75 -8.65 9.65
N ALA A 30 -1.44 -9.89 10.01
CA ALA A 30 -2.25 -10.66 10.96
C ALA A 30 -2.29 -9.98 12.33
N VAL A 31 -1.14 -9.52 12.84
CA VAL A 31 -1.06 -8.80 14.11
C VAL A 31 -1.79 -7.46 14.05
N VAL A 32 -1.60 -6.67 12.99
CA VAL A 32 -2.36 -5.42 12.75
C VAL A 32 -3.85 -5.69 12.76
N LYS A 33 -4.31 -6.77 12.10
CA LYS A 33 -5.72 -7.12 12.06
C LYS A 33 -6.25 -7.49 13.44
N ILE A 34 -5.54 -8.31 14.22
CA ILE A 34 -5.93 -8.70 15.58
C ILE A 34 -6.06 -7.47 16.48
N VAL A 35 -5.05 -6.59 16.47
CA VAL A 35 -5.05 -5.36 17.28
C VAL A 35 -6.19 -4.42 16.86
N SER A 36 -6.44 -4.30 15.55
CA SER A 36 -7.55 -3.46 15.05
C SER A 36 -8.93 -3.92 15.48
N ILE A 37 -9.10 -5.21 15.81
CA ILE A 37 -10.35 -5.77 16.33
C ILE A 37 -10.42 -5.58 17.85
N ALA A 38 -9.28 -5.71 18.55
CA ALA A 38 -9.21 -5.58 20.00
C ALA A 38 -9.44 -4.14 20.49
N LEU A 39 -8.98 -3.14 19.73
CA LEU A 39 -9.08 -1.73 20.11
C LEU A 39 -10.35 -1.05 19.57
N PRO A 40 -10.94 -0.11 20.33
CA PRO A 40 -12.15 0.60 19.90
C PRO A 40 -11.87 1.55 18.73
N LYS A 41 -12.77 1.53 17.73
CA LYS A 41 -12.68 2.34 16.50
C LYS A 41 -13.09 3.80 16.65
N MET A 42 -13.48 4.25 17.84
CA MET A 42 -14.10 5.56 18.05
C MET A 42 -13.09 6.72 17.91
N TYR A 43 -11.80 6.46 18.15
CA TYR A 43 -10.73 7.46 18.13
C TYR A 43 -9.49 6.98 17.35
N PRO A 44 -9.58 6.76 16.03
CA PRO A 44 -8.46 6.21 15.25
C PRO A 44 -7.23 7.13 15.30
N LEU A 45 -7.40 8.45 15.25
CA LEU A 45 -6.28 9.40 15.32
C LEU A 45 -5.57 9.41 16.68
N LEU A 46 -6.29 9.14 17.78
CA LEU A 46 -5.69 9.01 19.10
C LEU A 46 -4.76 7.78 19.14
N TRP A 47 -5.24 6.64 18.63
CA TRP A 47 -4.42 5.43 18.54
C TRP A 47 -3.22 5.62 17.63
N ALA A 48 -3.39 6.26 16.47
CA ALA A 48 -2.29 6.60 15.58
C ALA A 48 -1.22 7.43 16.29
N PHE A 49 -1.64 8.44 17.05
CA PHE A 49 -0.73 9.30 17.82
C PHE A 49 0.02 8.53 18.90
N VAL A 50 -0.68 7.71 19.70
CA VAL A 50 -0.06 6.87 20.74
C VAL A 50 0.96 5.91 20.15
N PHE A 51 0.60 5.15 19.11
CA PHE A 51 1.52 4.22 18.47
C PHE A 51 2.67 4.93 17.76
N GLY A 52 2.44 6.11 17.19
CA GLY A 52 3.47 6.88 16.50
C GLY A 52 4.52 7.40 17.48
N ILE A 53 4.08 7.88 18.66
CA ILE A 53 4.98 8.26 19.74
C ILE A 53 5.76 7.03 20.23
N LEU A 54 5.09 5.92 20.51
CA LEU A 54 5.75 4.70 20.98
C LEU A 54 6.80 4.19 19.98
N GLN A 55 6.49 4.24 18.68
CA GLN A 55 7.44 3.87 17.64
C GLN A 55 8.68 4.79 17.69
N GLN A 56 8.47 6.11 17.61
CA GLN A 56 9.59 7.04 17.52
C GLN A 56 10.41 7.11 18.82
N THR A 57 9.79 6.95 20.00
CA THR A 57 10.52 6.90 21.28
C THR A 57 11.36 5.64 21.39
N MET A 58 10.82 4.48 21.00
CA MET A 58 11.57 3.23 20.96
C MET A 58 12.77 3.34 20.00
N LEU A 59 12.59 3.89 18.80
CA LEU A 59 13.70 4.09 17.85
C LEU A 59 14.81 4.98 18.44
N LYS A 60 14.43 6.08 19.09
CA LYS A 60 15.38 6.99 19.77
C LYS A 60 16.12 6.35 20.95
N GLN A 61 15.57 5.29 21.56
CA GLN A 61 16.22 4.58 22.67
C GLN A 61 17.32 3.61 22.21
N GLY A 62 17.68 3.63 20.92
CA GLY A 62 18.78 2.83 20.36
C GLY A 62 18.32 1.60 19.57
N TYR A 63 17.02 1.35 19.45
CA TYR A 63 16.52 0.25 18.60
C TYR A 63 16.79 0.50 17.12
N GLU A 64 16.82 1.76 16.69
CA GLU A 64 17.13 2.10 15.30
C GLU A 64 18.57 1.72 14.93
N THR A 65 19.56 2.16 15.72
CA THR A 65 20.97 1.83 15.52
C THR A 65 21.23 0.34 15.70
N TRP A 66 20.63 -0.28 16.72
CA TRP A 66 20.75 -1.72 16.96
C TRP A 66 20.28 -2.58 15.77
N ILE A 67 19.21 -2.15 15.08
CA ILE A 67 18.68 -2.85 13.90
C ILE A 67 19.46 -2.51 12.62
N LEU A 68 19.81 -1.24 12.41
CA LEU A 68 20.40 -0.78 11.14
C LEU A 68 21.91 -0.96 11.05
N ASP A 69 22.65 -0.81 12.16
CA ASP A 69 24.12 -0.83 12.18
C ASP A 69 24.69 -2.24 12.31
N GLY A 70 23.83 -3.27 12.33
CA GLY A 70 24.24 -4.68 12.36
C GLY A 70 24.71 -5.18 13.73
N GLU A 71 24.49 -4.42 14.80
CA GLU A 71 24.78 -4.85 16.18
C GLU A 71 23.87 -6.00 16.66
N ASN A 72 22.71 -6.15 16.02
CA ASN A 72 21.79 -7.26 16.28
C ASN A 72 22.39 -8.61 15.86
N LYS A 73 22.84 -9.39 16.86
CA LYS A 73 23.44 -10.72 16.68
C LYS A 73 22.44 -11.81 16.30
N ARG A 74 21.12 -11.55 16.36
CA ARG A 74 20.04 -12.50 16.00
C ARG A 74 20.14 -13.87 16.70
N ASP A 75 20.52 -13.86 17.98
CA ASP A 75 20.75 -15.04 18.81
C ASP A 75 19.47 -15.64 19.42
N THR A 76 18.48 -14.79 19.68
CA THR A 76 17.17 -15.15 20.24
C THR A 76 16.06 -15.04 19.20
N LEU A 77 14.93 -15.73 19.41
CA LEU A 77 13.76 -15.65 18.52
C LEU A 77 13.26 -14.20 18.33
N PHE A 78 13.35 -13.36 19.37
CA PHE A 78 13.02 -11.94 19.28
C PHE A 78 14.03 -11.20 18.40
N SER A 79 15.32 -11.29 18.73
CA SER A 79 16.38 -10.60 17.99
C SER A 79 16.44 -11.03 16.51
N ALA A 80 16.17 -12.30 16.20
CA ALA A 80 16.07 -12.82 14.84
C ALA A 80 14.90 -12.22 14.04
N ASN A 81 13.89 -11.66 14.71
CA ASN A 81 12.69 -11.07 14.10
C ASN A 81 12.49 -9.60 14.51
N ALA A 82 13.54 -8.95 14.98
CA ALA A 82 13.47 -7.62 15.57
C ALA A 82 12.94 -6.59 14.58
N GLU A 83 13.37 -6.67 13.32
CA GLU A 83 12.93 -5.78 12.25
C GLU A 83 11.41 -5.79 12.11
N GLY A 84 10.80 -6.97 12.08
CA GLY A 84 9.35 -7.14 11.96
C GLY A 84 8.57 -6.80 13.23
N VAL A 85 9.11 -7.11 14.41
CA VAL A 85 8.42 -6.91 15.70
C VAL A 85 8.52 -5.45 16.16
N CYS A 86 9.71 -4.85 16.10
CA CYS A 86 9.94 -3.47 16.49
C CYS A 86 9.26 -2.48 15.52
N SER A 87 8.98 -2.87 14.27
CA SER A 87 8.23 -2.02 13.35
C SER A 87 6.70 -2.06 13.54
N LEU A 88 6.16 -2.94 14.40
CA LEU A 88 4.71 -3.12 14.57
C LEU A 88 3.99 -1.85 15.00
N MET A 89 4.57 -1.04 15.90
CA MET A 89 3.90 0.19 16.36
C MET A 89 3.78 1.19 15.20
N GLY A 90 4.81 1.32 14.37
CA GLY A 90 4.75 2.11 13.14
C GLY A 90 3.68 1.64 12.16
N TYR A 91 3.52 0.32 11.99
CA TYR A 91 2.45 -0.24 11.16
C TYR A 91 1.04 0.02 11.75
N PHE A 92 0.88 -0.01 13.08
CA PHE A 92 -0.39 0.38 13.70
C PHE A 92 -0.70 1.86 13.44
N THR A 93 0.31 2.75 13.49
CA THR A 93 0.13 4.16 13.14
C THR A 93 -0.35 4.31 11.70
N ILE A 94 0.31 3.68 10.74
CA ILE A 94 -0.11 3.72 9.32
C ILE A 94 -1.56 3.22 9.18
N TYR A 95 -1.90 2.10 9.84
CA TYR A 95 -3.24 1.54 9.80
C TYR A 95 -4.30 2.51 10.32
N TYR A 96 -4.10 3.11 11.50
CA TYR A 96 -5.10 3.98 12.11
C TYR A 96 -5.23 5.34 11.41
N ILE A 97 -4.16 5.90 10.85
CA ILE A 97 -4.28 7.09 9.99
C ILE A 97 -5.07 6.73 8.72
N SER A 98 -4.77 5.57 8.11
CA SER A 98 -5.49 5.09 6.94
C SER A 98 -6.97 4.82 7.22
N ASP A 99 -7.31 4.26 8.38
CA ASP A 99 -8.68 4.05 8.83
C ASP A 99 -9.41 5.40 9.00
N ALA A 100 -8.76 6.41 9.60
CA ALA A 100 -9.33 7.75 9.72
C ALA A 100 -9.61 8.41 8.34
N ILE A 101 -8.68 8.28 7.40
CA ILE A 101 -8.87 8.75 6.01
C ILE A 101 -10.00 7.96 5.33
N GLY A 102 -10.07 6.64 5.52
CA GLY A 102 -11.13 5.80 4.98
C GLY A 102 -12.52 6.20 5.50
N VAL A 103 -12.64 6.45 6.80
CA VAL A 103 -13.87 6.96 7.43
C VAL A 103 -14.23 8.34 6.87
N PHE A 104 -13.26 9.23 6.71
CA PHE A 104 -13.46 10.54 6.09
C PHE A 104 -14.02 10.42 4.66
N ILE A 105 -13.42 9.58 3.81
CA ILE A 105 -13.90 9.34 2.43
C ILE A 105 -15.31 8.72 2.46
N SER A 106 -15.56 7.74 3.32
CA SER A 106 -16.86 7.05 3.39
C SER A 106 -18.04 7.94 3.76
N LYS A 107 -17.78 9.06 4.45
CA LYS A 107 -18.78 10.06 4.84
C LYS A 107 -19.07 11.08 3.73
N THR A 108 -18.42 10.96 2.57
CA THR A 108 -18.65 11.85 1.43
C THR A 108 -20.08 11.69 0.91
N GLY A 109 -20.78 12.81 0.74
CA GLY A 109 -22.16 12.81 0.26
C GLY A 109 -22.31 12.32 -1.19
N ILE A 110 -23.55 12.06 -1.60
CA ILE A 110 -23.88 11.50 -2.92
C ILE A 110 -23.57 12.50 -4.07
N ARG A 111 -23.51 13.81 -3.77
CA ARG A 111 -23.37 14.87 -4.79
C ARG A 111 -21.95 14.92 -5.36
N ILE A 112 -21.81 15.12 -6.68
CA ILE A 112 -20.52 15.27 -7.37
C ILE A 112 -19.65 16.37 -6.73
N LYS A 113 -20.26 17.50 -6.36
CA LYS A 113 -19.55 18.59 -5.65
C LYS A 113 -18.84 18.09 -4.39
N SER A 114 -19.49 17.24 -3.59
CA SER A 114 -18.90 16.67 -2.37
C SER A 114 -17.69 15.80 -2.67
N TRP A 115 -17.71 15.04 -3.77
CA TRP A 115 -16.59 14.24 -4.23
C TRP A 115 -15.44 15.08 -4.80
N ILE A 116 -15.72 16.17 -5.51
CA ILE A 116 -14.70 17.14 -5.94
C ILE A 116 -14.00 17.76 -4.73
N GLU A 117 -14.75 18.19 -3.72
CA GLU A 117 -14.17 18.71 -2.48
C GLU A 117 -13.39 17.64 -1.71
N CYS A 118 -13.87 16.38 -1.68
CA CYS A 118 -13.15 15.25 -1.10
C CYS A 118 -11.80 15.05 -1.80
N CYS A 119 -11.78 15.06 -3.14
CA CYS A 119 -10.56 14.93 -3.95
C CYS A 119 -9.53 16.02 -3.62
N TRP A 120 -9.95 17.28 -3.57
CA TRP A 120 -9.05 18.39 -3.21
C TRP A 120 -8.55 18.30 -1.77
N ARG A 121 -9.40 17.87 -0.82
CA ARG A 121 -8.98 17.63 0.56
C ARG A 121 -7.94 16.50 0.67
N LEU A 122 -8.07 15.44 -0.13
CA LEU A 122 -7.07 14.37 -0.18
C LEU A 122 -5.73 14.84 -0.76
N PHE A 123 -5.73 15.67 -1.80
CA PHE A 123 -4.50 16.31 -2.29
C PHE A 123 -3.88 17.23 -1.22
N ALA A 124 -4.70 17.98 -0.48
CA ALA A 124 -4.22 18.81 0.64
C ALA A 124 -3.61 17.94 1.76
N PHE A 125 -4.22 16.80 2.11
CA PHE A 125 -3.63 15.85 3.06
C PHE A 125 -2.32 15.25 2.55
N ALA A 126 -2.25 14.89 1.27
CA ALA A 126 -1.02 14.38 0.66
C ALA A 126 0.12 15.40 0.75
N LEU A 127 -0.17 16.68 0.44
CA LEU A 127 0.79 17.77 0.55
C LEU A 127 1.19 18.02 2.01
N LEU A 128 0.23 18.01 2.94
CA LEU A 128 0.50 18.16 4.36
C LEU A 128 1.46 17.07 4.87
N PHE A 129 1.18 15.80 4.55
CA PHE A 129 2.04 14.70 4.95
C PHE A 129 3.42 14.77 4.28
N PHE A 130 3.51 15.26 3.04
CA PHE A 130 4.78 15.48 2.36
C PHE A 130 5.64 16.54 3.07
N LEU A 131 5.02 17.67 3.46
CA LEU A 131 5.71 18.71 4.24
C LEU A 131 6.13 18.19 5.63
N MET A 132 5.26 17.41 6.28
CA MET A 132 5.58 16.78 7.56
C MET A 132 6.72 15.77 7.45
N GLN A 133 6.76 14.98 6.37
CA GLN A 133 7.86 14.06 6.08
C GLN A 133 9.17 14.83 5.96
N HIS A 134 9.26 15.84 5.10
CA HIS A 134 10.49 16.62 4.94
C HIS A 134 10.94 17.32 6.22
N LEU A 135 10.00 17.86 6.99
CA LEU A 135 10.33 18.42 8.30
C LEU A 135 10.87 17.35 9.26
N ALA A 136 10.28 16.16 9.25
CA ALA A 136 10.71 15.04 10.09
C ALA A 136 12.06 14.48 9.64
N GLU A 137 12.42 14.54 8.36
CA GLU A 137 13.72 14.10 7.83
C GLU A 137 14.88 14.88 8.44
N HIS A 138 14.69 16.18 8.66
CA HIS A 138 15.68 16.99 9.35
C HIS A 138 15.90 16.57 10.81
N ALA A 139 14.90 15.98 11.45
CA ALA A 139 14.95 15.60 12.87
C ALA A 139 15.32 14.13 13.12
N PHE A 140 14.90 13.23 12.23
CA PHE A 140 14.97 11.77 12.43
C PHE A 140 15.68 11.02 11.30
N GLY A 141 16.23 11.71 10.32
CA GLY A 141 16.90 11.07 9.18
C GLY A 141 15.94 10.57 8.10
N PRO A 142 16.45 9.88 7.07
CA PRO A 142 15.68 9.49 5.90
C PRO A 142 14.58 8.46 6.23
N PRO A 143 13.53 8.36 5.39
CA PRO A 143 12.50 7.33 5.51
C PRO A 143 13.09 5.91 5.48
N SER A 144 12.83 5.12 6.53
CA SER A 144 13.30 3.73 6.60
C SER A 144 12.15 2.75 6.76
N ARG A 145 11.93 1.91 5.74
CA ARG A 145 10.92 0.83 5.77
C ARG A 145 11.25 -0.25 6.80
N ARG A 146 12.53 -0.52 7.07
CA ARG A 146 12.96 -1.61 7.96
C ARG A 146 12.54 -1.37 9.40
N VAL A 147 12.64 -0.12 9.86
CA VAL A 147 12.29 0.29 11.22
C VAL A 147 10.96 1.04 11.30
N VAL A 148 10.37 1.42 10.15
CA VAL A 148 9.11 2.19 10.05
C VAL A 148 9.18 3.43 10.95
N ASN A 149 10.21 4.25 10.71
CA ASN A 149 10.39 5.52 11.43
C ASN A 149 9.32 6.55 11.05
N LEU A 150 9.24 7.64 11.81
CA LEU A 150 8.20 8.65 11.61
C LEU A 150 8.21 9.26 10.19
N THR A 151 9.40 9.45 9.61
CA THR A 151 9.57 9.97 8.25
C THR A 151 9.00 9.01 7.21
N TYR A 152 9.21 7.70 7.38
CA TYR A 152 8.58 6.68 6.56
C TYR A 152 7.05 6.65 6.70
N ILE A 153 6.53 6.81 7.92
CA ILE A 153 5.06 6.88 8.14
C ILE A 153 4.47 8.03 7.34
N PHE A 154 5.03 9.24 7.44
CA PHE A 154 4.53 10.39 6.69
C PHE A 154 4.71 10.25 5.18
N ALA A 155 5.84 9.71 4.71
CA ALA A 155 6.04 9.41 3.30
C ALA A 155 4.94 8.47 2.76
N GLN A 156 4.65 7.39 3.51
CA GLN A 156 3.61 6.44 3.11
C GLN A 156 2.21 7.06 3.11
N MET A 157 1.89 7.88 4.10
CA MET A 157 0.60 8.58 4.16
C MET A 157 0.44 9.61 3.04
N SER A 158 1.52 10.30 2.68
CA SER A 158 1.53 11.22 1.54
C SER A 158 1.26 10.47 0.23
N LEU A 159 2.04 9.41 -0.04
CA LEU A 159 1.93 8.61 -1.25
C LEU A 159 0.52 8.00 -1.40
N LEU A 160 -0.01 7.39 -0.34
CA LEU A 160 -1.34 6.77 -0.39
C LEU A 160 -2.45 7.79 -0.58
N SER A 161 -2.38 8.94 0.12
CA SER A 161 -3.38 10.00 -0.04
C SER A 161 -3.35 10.58 -1.45
N PHE A 162 -2.15 10.76 -2.03
CA PHE A 162 -1.97 11.20 -3.41
C PHE A 162 -2.53 10.17 -4.41
N ALA A 163 -2.23 8.88 -4.22
CA ALA A 163 -2.72 7.82 -5.10
C ALA A 163 -4.25 7.72 -5.08
N ILE A 164 -4.87 7.77 -3.90
CA ILE A 164 -6.34 7.76 -3.76
C ILE A 164 -6.94 9.01 -4.39
N ALA A 165 -6.35 10.19 -4.17
CA ALA A 165 -6.78 11.42 -4.83
C ALA A 165 -6.69 11.32 -6.36
N GLY A 166 -5.61 10.75 -6.89
CA GLY A 166 -5.43 10.50 -8.32
C GLY A 166 -6.48 9.57 -8.91
N PHE A 167 -6.78 8.45 -8.24
CA PHE A 167 -7.84 7.53 -8.67
C PHE A 167 -9.22 8.20 -8.65
N LEU A 168 -9.53 8.95 -7.60
CA LEU A 168 -10.77 9.69 -7.50
C LEU A 168 -10.88 10.78 -8.58
N PHE A 169 -9.77 11.47 -8.88
CA PHE A 169 -9.71 12.47 -9.94
C PHE A 169 -10.00 11.85 -11.32
N VAL A 170 -9.36 10.74 -11.66
CA VAL A 170 -9.60 10.02 -12.91
C VAL A 170 -11.06 9.55 -13.01
N GLN A 171 -11.62 9.05 -11.90
CA GLN A 171 -13.02 8.63 -11.85
C GLN A 171 -13.98 9.81 -12.06
N LEU A 172 -13.74 10.95 -11.40
CA LEU A 172 -14.54 12.16 -11.58
C LEU A 172 -14.46 12.69 -13.01
N PHE A 173 -13.27 12.72 -13.60
CA PHE A 173 -13.08 13.10 -14.99
C PHE A 173 -13.86 12.19 -15.94
N SER A 174 -13.80 10.87 -15.72
CA SER A 174 -14.53 9.89 -16.54
C SER A 174 -16.05 10.10 -16.48
N ILE A 175 -16.60 10.38 -15.29
CA ILE A 175 -18.03 10.65 -15.09
C ILE A 175 -18.46 11.95 -15.79
N ILE A 176 -17.65 13.02 -15.66
CA ILE A 176 -17.94 14.32 -16.30
C ILE A 176 -17.84 14.18 -17.82
N ALA A 177 -16.82 13.49 -18.33
CA ALA A 177 -16.64 13.25 -19.76
C ALA A 177 -17.80 12.42 -20.33
N TRP A 178 -18.27 11.41 -19.62
CA TRP A 178 -19.48 10.68 -19.98
C TRP A 178 -20.70 11.60 -20.03
N ALA A 179 -20.97 12.34 -18.95
CA ALA A 179 -22.12 13.24 -18.86
C ALA A 179 -22.15 14.30 -19.98
N ALA A 180 -20.98 14.76 -20.44
CA ALA A 180 -20.86 15.70 -21.56
C ALA A 180 -21.12 15.07 -22.94
N ASN A 181 -20.94 13.75 -23.08
CA ASN A 181 -21.07 13.02 -24.34
C ASN A 181 -22.42 12.29 -24.50
N VAL A 182 -23.33 12.34 -23.52
CA VAL A 182 -24.66 11.72 -23.63
C VAL A 182 -25.67 12.74 -24.18
N PRO A 183 -26.08 12.68 -25.47
CA PRO A 183 -27.08 13.59 -26.02
C PRO A 183 -28.52 13.30 -25.55
N TYR A 184 -28.82 12.10 -25.05
CA TYR A 184 -30.13 11.70 -24.51
C TYR A 184 -29.96 10.66 -23.39
N PHE A 185 -30.54 10.91 -22.21
CA PHE A 185 -30.64 9.90 -21.15
C PHE A 185 -31.55 8.74 -21.61
N CYS A 186 -30.97 7.63 -22.09
CA CYS A 186 -31.70 6.37 -22.20
C CYS A 186 -31.77 5.72 -20.81
N VAL A 187 -32.98 5.42 -20.35
CA VAL A 187 -33.24 4.82 -19.03
C VAL A 187 -32.61 3.42 -18.88
N ASP A 188 -32.35 2.75 -20.00
CA ASP A 188 -31.74 1.41 -20.04
C ASP A 188 -30.21 1.41 -20.00
N ASP A 189 -29.55 2.56 -20.24
CA ASP A 189 -28.10 2.66 -20.14
C ASP A 189 -27.71 3.04 -18.72
N SER A 190 -27.13 2.08 -17.98
CA SER A 190 -26.62 2.40 -16.65
C SER A 190 -25.50 3.44 -16.79
N PRO A 191 -25.49 4.52 -15.97
CA PRO A 191 -24.43 5.54 -15.98
C PRO A 191 -23.03 4.98 -15.77
N TRP A 192 -22.94 3.75 -15.29
CA TRP A 192 -21.73 3.06 -14.93
C TRP A 192 -21.25 2.10 -16.04
N SER A 193 -22.14 1.69 -16.96
CA SER A 193 -21.85 0.70 -18.01
C SER A 193 -20.77 1.14 -19.00
N GLY A 194 -20.72 2.43 -19.35
CA GLY A 194 -19.72 3.02 -20.25
C GLY A 194 -18.55 3.70 -19.55
N VAL A 195 -18.60 3.82 -18.21
CA VAL A 195 -17.70 4.70 -17.43
C VAL A 195 -16.82 3.93 -16.46
N GLU A 196 -17.17 2.69 -16.14
CA GLU A 196 -16.27 1.82 -15.38
C GLU A 196 -15.04 1.54 -16.24
N PRO A 197 -13.82 1.98 -15.83
CA PRO A 197 -12.63 1.65 -16.59
C PRO A 197 -12.56 0.13 -16.68
N CYS A 198 -12.60 -0.42 -17.90
CA CYS A 198 -12.76 -1.86 -18.13
C CYS A 198 -11.70 -2.69 -17.38
N LEU A 199 -10.54 -2.09 -17.13
CA LEU A 199 -9.46 -2.68 -16.34
C LEU A 199 -9.81 -2.78 -14.85
N THR A 200 -10.36 -1.73 -14.24
CA THR A 200 -10.73 -1.70 -12.82
C THR A 200 -11.81 -2.74 -12.50
N ALA A 201 -12.83 -2.85 -13.37
CA ALA A 201 -13.87 -3.87 -13.24
C ALA A 201 -13.30 -5.29 -13.36
N SER A 202 -12.38 -5.50 -14.32
CA SER A 202 -11.73 -6.80 -14.57
C SER A 202 -10.83 -7.24 -13.40
N VAL A 203 -10.07 -6.31 -12.82
CA VAL A 203 -9.21 -6.56 -11.66
C VAL A 203 -10.06 -6.83 -10.42
N ASN A 204 -11.11 -6.03 -10.17
CA ASN A 204 -11.96 -6.20 -9.00
C ASN A 204 -12.70 -7.55 -9.00
N ARG A 205 -13.15 -8.01 -10.18
CA ARG A 205 -13.82 -9.31 -10.33
C ARG A 205 -12.91 -10.50 -10.04
N SER A 206 -11.60 -10.37 -10.25
CA SER A 206 -10.62 -11.45 -10.11
C SER A 206 -9.46 -11.08 -9.20
N GLY A 207 -9.75 -10.35 -8.10
CA GLY A 207 -8.73 -9.83 -7.19
C GLY A 207 -7.81 -10.90 -6.60
N LEU A 208 -8.34 -12.08 -6.26
CA LEU A 208 -7.51 -13.19 -5.75
C LEU A 208 -6.53 -13.72 -6.81
N VAL A 209 -6.97 -13.86 -8.06
CA VAL A 209 -6.12 -14.33 -9.16
C VAL A 209 -5.05 -13.30 -9.49
N PHE A 210 -5.42 -12.02 -9.56
CA PHE A 210 -4.47 -10.92 -9.75
C PHE A 210 -3.42 -10.91 -8.63
N PHE A 211 -3.82 -11.10 -7.37
CA PHE A 211 -2.92 -11.17 -6.22
C PHE A 211 -1.96 -12.36 -6.29
N LEU A 212 -2.45 -13.56 -6.64
CA LEU A 212 -1.59 -14.74 -6.73
C LEU A 212 -0.60 -14.60 -7.90
N LEU A 213 -1.09 -14.16 -9.06
CA LEU A 213 -0.28 -13.98 -10.26
C LEU A 213 0.80 -12.91 -10.03
N SER A 214 0.46 -11.80 -9.37
CA SER A 214 1.43 -10.75 -9.04
C SER A 214 2.52 -11.27 -8.11
N ASN A 215 2.17 -12.01 -7.05
CA ASN A 215 3.17 -12.60 -6.14
C ASN A 215 4.11 -13.58 -6.87
N VAL A 216 3.60 -14.38 -7.80
CA VAL A 216 4.42 -15.31 -8.60
C VAL A 216 5.33 -14.55 -9.56
N PHE A 217 4.80 -13.57 -10.29
CA PHE A 217 5.58 -12.74 -11.23
C PHE A 217 6.65 -11.93 -10.49
N THR A 218 6.33 -11.31 -9.35
CA THR A 218 7.31 -10.60 -8.54
C THR A 218 8.39 -11.54 -8.01
N GLY A 219 8.02 -12.75 -7.59
CA GLY A 219 8.98 -13.78 -7.20
C GLY A 219 9.91 -14.21 -8.35
N PHE A 220 9.36 -14.34 -9.56
CA PHE A 220 10.13 -14.65 -10.76
C PHE A 220 11.10 -13.53 -11.12
N VAL A 221 10.62 -12.28 -11.18
CA VAL A 221 11.45 -11.10 -11.48
C VAL A 221 12.62 -10.98 -10.51
N ASN A 222 12.35 -11.11 -9.20
CA ASN A 222 13.38 -11.06 -8.15
C ASN A 222 14.39 -12.21 -8.23
N PHE A 223 14.04 -13.35 -8.83
CA PHE A 223 14.98 -14.45 -9.07
C PHE A 223 15.83 -14.21 -10.31
N THR A 224 15.28 -13.55 -11.34
CA THR A 224 15.96 -13.30 -12.61
C THR A 224 16.86 -12.07 -12.60
N LEU A 225 16.53 -11.06 -11.79
CA LEU A 225 17.20 -9.77 -11.77
C LEU A 225 17.69 -9.49 -10.36
N ASP A 226 18.98 -9.12 -10.25
CA ASP A 226 19.53 -8.63 -8.99
C ASP A 226 19.04 -7.19 -8.75
N ALA A 227 17.91 -7.10 -8.06
CA ALA A 227 17.27 -5.83 -7.75
C ALA A 227 18.16 -4.89 -6.92
N HIS A 228 19.22 -5.39 -6.27
CA HIS A 228 20.10 -4.59 -5.41
C HIS A 228 21.00 -3.62 -6.18
N HIS A 229 21.36 -3.94 -7.43
CA HIS A 229 22.31 -3.16 -8.23
C HIS A 229 21.65 -2.41 -9.40
N THR A 230 20.32 -2.46 -9.48
CA THR A 230 19.57 -1.85 -10.57
C THR A 230 19.32 -0.37 -10.25
N ASP A 231 19.56 0.53 -11.20
CA ASP A 231 19.32 1.96 -11.00
C ASP A 231 17.82 2.27 -10.85
N ASP A 232 17.51 3.45 -10.32
CA ASP A 232 16.12 3.86 -10.05
C ASP A 232 15.28 3.89 -11.34
N ALA A 233 15.86 4.32 -12.46
CA ALA A 233 15.15 4.42 -13.73
C ALA A 233 14.79 3.03 -14.30
N THR A 234 15.74 2.08 -14.30
CA THR A 234 15.47 0.71 -14.75
C THR A 234 14.52 0.00 -13.78
N SER A 235 14.66 0.24 -12.46
CA SER A 235 13.74 -0.29 -11.46
C SER A 235 12.30 0.18 -11.72
N MET A 236 12.11 1.47 -11.97
CA MET A 236 10.81 2.04 -12.33
C MET A 236 10.29 1.49 -13.66
N PHE A 237 11.14 1.30 -14.66
CA PHE A 237 10.75 0.70 -15.93
C PHE A 237 10.29 -0.75 -15.75
N ILE A 238 11.07 -1.57 -15.02
CA ILE A 238 10.70 -2.95 -14.67
C ILE A 238 9.36 -2.97 -13.94
N LEU A 239 9.20 -2.12 -12.92
CA LEU A 239 7.97 -1.98 -12.15
C LEU A 239 6.76 -1.70 -13.04
N ASN A 240 6.85 -0.68 -13.90
CA ASN A 240 5.78 -0.32 -14.81
C ASN A 240 5.49 -1.43 -15.84
N SER A 241 6.53 -2.07 -16.39
CA SER A 241 6.39 -3.10 -17.41
C SER A 241 5.67 -4.35 -16.90
N TYR A 242 6.01 -4.84 -15.69
CA TYR A 242 5.33 -6.02 -15.15
C TYR A 242 3.92 -5.67 -14.67
N LEU A 243 3.70 -4.47 -14.10
CA LEU A 243 2.35 -4.02 -13.73
C LEU A 243 1.44 -3.94 -14.97
N LEU A 244 1.94 -3.39 -16.07
CA LEU A 244 1.24 -3.35 -17.36
C LEU A 244 0.92 -4.77 -17.85
N THR A 245 1.91 -5.67 -17.81
CA THR A 245 1.75 -7.06 -18.24
C THR A 245 0.68 -7.78 -17.43
N LEU A 246 0.68 -7.63 -16.10
CA LEU A 246 -0.34 -8.21 -15.22
C LEU A 246 -1.74 -7.64 -15.51
N CYS A 247 -1.84 -6.33 -15.71
CA CYS A 247 -3.09 -5.66 -16.08
C CYS A 247 -3.64 -6.20 -17.41
N VAL A 248 -2.78 -6.38 -18.41
CA VAL A 248 -3.15 -6.94 -19.72
C VAL A 248 -3.62 -8.39 -19.58
N ILE A 249 -2.87 -9.25 -18.88
CA ILE A 249 -3.23 -10.66 -18.67
C ILE A 249 -4.61 -10.77 -17.99
N VAL A 250 -4.84 -10.01 -16.92
CA VAL A 250 -6.12 -10.07 -16.20
C VAL A 250 -7.27 -9.49 -17.03
N HIS A 251 -7.02 -8.44 -17.82
CA HIS A 251 -8.04 -7.92 -18.75
C HIS A 251 -8.47 -8.98 -19.77
N PHE A 252 -7.52 -9.70 -20.38
CA PHE A 252 -7.84 -10.77 -21.34
C PHE A 252 -8.50 -11.98 -20.68
N CYS A 253 -8.04 -12.39 -19.49
CA CYS A 253 -8.61 -13.54 -18.77
C CYS A 253 -10.03 -13.28 -18.24
N SER A 254 -10.34 -12.05 -17.79
CA SER A 254 -11.63 -11.71 -17.18
C SER A 254 -12.74 -11.38 -18.19
N ASN A 255 -12.42 -11.23 -19.48
CA ASN A 255 -13.35 -10.74 -20.49
C ASN A 255 -13.76 -11.84 -21.50
N PRO A 256 -14.86 -12.58 -21.26
CA PRO A 256 -15.27 -13.70 -22.10
C PRO A 256 -15.74 -13.30 -23.53
N LYS A 257 -15.96 -12.01 -23.79
CA LYS A 257 -16.28 -11.51 -25.14
C LYS A 257 -15.07 -11.53 -26.09
N ILE A 258 -13.84 -11.43 -25.58
CA ILE A 258 -12.62 -11.45 -26.39
C ILE A 258 -12.25 -12.89 -26.78
N ARG A 259 -12.49 -13.85 -25.87
CA ARG A 259 -12.20 -15.28 -26.08
C ARG A 259 -13.09 -15.95 -27.15
N LYS A 260 -14.14 -15.29 -27.62
CA LYS A 260 -15.00 -15.79 -28.72
C LYS A 260 -14.52 -15.38 -30.12
N HIS A 261 -13.51 -14.53 -30.22
CA HIS A 261 -12.98 -14.03 -31.50
C HIS A 261 -11.48 -14.33 -31.74
N SER A 262 -10.85 -15.15 -30.88
CA SER A 262 -9.54 -15.77 -31.14
C SER A 262 -9.70 -17.26 -31.37
#